data_AF-A0A2M7SZI9-F1
#
_entry.id   AF-A0A2M7SZI9-F1
#
_cell.length_a   1.000
_cell.length_b   1.000
_cell.length_c   1.000
_cell.angle_alpha   90.00
_cell.angle_beta   90.00
_cell.angle_gamma   90.00
#
_symmetry.space_group_name_H-M   'P 1'
#
loop_
_entity.id
_entity.type
_entity.pdbx_description
1 polymer ?
#
loop_
_entity_poly.entity_id
_entity_poly.type
_entity_poly.pdbx_seq_one_letter_code
_entity_poly.pdbx_strand_id
1 'polypeptide(L)' 'LYGVEVTRINTLIQKGKTKGFRGVKGMRSDVKKAFIKLKDGQSIDLMAGVK' A
#
# COMPACT_ATOMS: atom_id res chain seq x y z
N LEU A 1 -1.77 11.75 10.75
CA LEU A 1 -1.51 11.51 9.31
C LEU A 1 -2.74 11.76 8.44
N TYR A 2 -3.99 11.37 8.78
CA TYR A 2 -5.17 11.85 8.03
C TYR A 2 -6.44 12.19 8.84
N GLY A 3 -6.46 12.01 10.17
CA GLY A 3 -7.59 12.45 11.01
C GLY A 3 -8.96 11.80 10.73
N VAL A 4 -8.99 10.70 9.97
CA VAL A 4 -10.20 10.00 9.55
C VAL A 4 -10.52 8.78 10.41
N GLU A 5 -11.79 8.41 10.47
CA GLU A 5 -12.28 7.24 11.18
C GLU A 5 -12.39 6.04 10.22
N VAL A 6 -11.73 4.94 10.57
CA VAL A 6 -11.68 3.72 9.76
C VAL A 6 -12.71 2.72 10.29
N THR A 7 -13.53 2.17 9.41
CA THR A 7 -14.53 1.14 9.75
C THR A 7 -13.99 -0.29 9.59
N ARG A 8 -13.19 -0.54 8.55
CA ARG A 8 -12.63 -1.86 8.29
C ARG A 8 -11.32 -1.78 7.52
N ILE A 9 -10.41 -2.71 7.79
CA ILE A 9 -9.15 -2.88 7.08
C ILE A 9 -9.06 -4.32 6.57
N ASN A 10 -8.80 -4.45 5.27
CA ASN A 10 -8.49 -5.72 4.63
C ASN A 10 -7.04 -5.68 4.13
N THR A 11 -6.21 -6.62 4.58
CA THR A 11 -4.79 -6.66 4.20
C THR A 11 -4.46 -7.86 3.33
N LEU A 12 -3.50 -7.70 2.42
CA LEU A 12 -2.90 -8.81 1.69
C LEU A 12 -1.39 -8.63 1.57
N ILE A 13 -0.66 -9.73 1.52
CA ILE A 13 0.79 -9.71 1.28
C ILE A 13 1.01 -10.00 -0.20
N GLN A 14 1.53 -9.01 -0.93
CA GLN A 14 1.99 -9.21 -2.28
C GLN A 14 3.46 -9.65 -2.24
N LYS A 15 3.69 -10.91 -2.64
CA LYS A 15 5.03 -11.45 -2.77
C LYS A 15 5.81 -10.76 -3.89
N GLY A 16 7.05 -10.44 -3.60
CA GLY A 16 7.97 -9.84 -4.54
C GLY A 16 8.29 -10.82 -5.67
N LYS A 17 8.33 -10.31 -6.90
CA LYS A 17 8.70 -11.13 -8.06
C LYS A 17 10.20 -11.39 -8.05
N THR A 18 10.60 -12.61 -8.40
CA THR A 18 11.98 -12.90 -8.79
C THR A 18 12.34 -12.05 -10.01
N LYS A 19 13.53 -11.45 -9.98
CA LYS A 19 14.07 -10.59 -11.02
C LYS A 19 15.49 -11.02 -11.36
N GLY A 20 15.92 -10.68 -12.57
CA GLY A 20 17.29 -10.89 -13.00
C GLY A 20 17.86 -9.58 -13.53
N PHE A 21 19.11 -9.29 -13.19
CA PHE A 21 19.86 -8.20 -13.81
C PHE A 21 21.31 -8.64 -14.02
N ARG A 22 21.82 -8.51 -15.26
CA ARG A 22 23.20 -8.85 -15.65
C ARG A 22 23.67 -10.22 -15.15
N GLY A 23 22.84 -11.26 -15.30
CA GLY A 23 23.16 -12.63 -14.89
C GLY A 23 22.97 -12.93 -13.40
N VAL A 24 22.70 -11.93 -12.57
CA VAL A 24 22.43 -12.12 -11.14
C VAL A 24 20.92 -12.24 -10.90
N LYS A 25 20.51 -13.34 -10.24
CA LYS A 25 19.14 -13.53 -9.75
C LYS A 25 18.96 -12.76 -8.44
N GLY A 26 17.94 -11.92 -8.39
CA GLY A 26 17.49 -11.22 -7.19
C GLY A 26 15.98 -11.35 -7.00
N MET A 27 15.46 -10.85 -5.90
CA MET A 27 14.01 -10.79 -5.65
C MET A 27 13.64 -9.39 -5.21
N ARG A 28 12.46 -8.91 -5.65
CA ARG A 28 11.90 -7.68 -5.08
C ARG A 28 11.42 -7.95 -3.65
N SER A 29 11.41 -6.94 -2.81
CA SER A 29 10.84 -7.05 -1.47
C SER A 29 9.34 -7.31 -1.53
N ASP A 30 8.85 -8.07 -0.54
CA ASP A 30 7.43 -8.25 -0.32
C ASP A 30 6.80 -6.93 0.14
N VAL A 31 5.57 -6.67 -0.29
CA VAL A 31 4.81 -5.49 0.14
C VAL A 31 3.49 -5.93 0.73
N LYS A 32 3.16 -5.46 1.93
CA LYS A 32 1.83 -5.61 2.50
C LYS A 32 0.94 -4.47 1.99
N LYS A 33 -0.15 -4.81 1.32
CA LYS A 33 -1.18 -3.88 0.87
C LYS A 33 -2.32 -3.88 1.87
N ALA A 34 -2.87 -2.69 2.12
CA ALA A 34 -4.06 -2.51 2.94
C ALA A 34 -5.13 -1.78 2.12
N PHE A 35 -6.32 -2.35 2.06
CA PHE A 35 -7.53 -1.72 1.54
C PHE A 35 -8.37 -1.31 2.73
N ILE A 36 -8.71 -0.02 2.80
CA ILE A 36 -9.28 0.59 4.00
C ILE A 36 -10.66 1.15 3.64
N LYS A 37 -11.66 0.79 4.42
CA LYS A 37 -13.00 1.38 4.36
C LYS A 37 -13.09 2.50 5.40
N LEU A 38 -13.45 3.70 4.96
CA LEU A 38 -13.71 4.85 5.82
C LEU A 38 -15.18 4.87 6.28
N LYS A 39 -15.50 5.72 7.25
CA LYS A 39 -16.90 6.07 7.52
C LYS A 39 -17.49 6.88 6.35
N ASP A 40 -18.80 6.76 6.17
CA ASP A 40 -19.51 7.42 5.08
C ASP A 40 -19.33 8.94 5.16
N GLY A 41 -19.07 9.57 4.02
CA GLY A 41 -18.84 11.02 3.90
C GLY A 41 -17.40 11.49 4.19
N GLN A 42 -16.49 10.61 4.62
CA GLN A 42 -15.07 10.96 4.79
C GLN A 42 -14.26 10.59 3.56
N SER A 43 -13.44 11.52 3.08
CA SER A 43 -12.50 11.32 1.97
C SER A 43 -11.08 11.68 2.41
N ILE A 44 -10.09 11.01 1.81
CA ILE A 44 -8.68 11.35 1.97
C ILE A 44 -8.20 11.97 0.66
N ASP A 45 -7.79 13.23 0.70
CA ASP A 45 -7.07 13.84 -0.41
C ASP A 45 -5.57 13.52 -0.28
N LEU A 46 -5.04 12.83 -1.28
CA LEU A 46 -3.67 12.31 -1.33
C LEU A 46 -2.71 13.28 -2.06
N MET A 47 -3.21 14.31 -2.76
CA MET A 47 -2.36 15.24 -3.52
C MET A 47 -1.80 16.40 -2.69
N ALA A 48 -2.36 16.66 -1.50
CA ALA A 48 -1.96 17.81 -0.69
C ALA A 48 -0.57 17.69 0.01
N GLY A 49 0.15 16.57 -0.14
CA GLY A 49 1.30 16.24 0.72
C GLY A 49 2.55 15.66 0.05
N VAL A 50 2.73 15.77 -1.27
CA VAL A 50 4.02 15.41 -1.90
C VAL A 50 4.97 16.60 -1.76
N LYS A 51 5.86 16.55 -0.77
CA LYS A 51 7.00 17.46 -0.62
C LYS A 51 8.30 16.67 -0.75
#